data_AF-A0AAW7YXU7-F1
#
_entry.id   AF-A0AAW7YXU7-F1
#
_cell.length_a   1.000
_cell.length_b   1.000
_cell.length_c   1.000
_cell.angle_alpha   90.00
_cell.angle_beta   90.00
_cell.angle_gamma   90.00
#
_symmetry.space_group_name_H-M   'P 1'
#
loop_
_entity.id
_entity.type
_entity.pdbx_description
1 polymer ?
#
loop_
_entity_poly.entity_id
_entity_poly.type
_entity_poly.pdbx_seq_one_letter_code
_entity_poly.pdbx_strand_id
1 'polypeptide(L)'
;MLKRASKRLAKSLGHFLLVSLVLAVIGVSVLISQHGSINMGDAPLAYKVGGEGPFVFFKNETPISFDITASDVTGFDALASDNMDTAVEINYIRGSREDNFFIEKRHVPLTEKTAEPLEVYFALEDATFTFDLEPLNALNNNTASVYESNAPILAISDLEGNYKTFRDFLITHNVINENLEWQFGEGHLVLVGDMVDRGFSTTQLLWFIYKLEQEAQKAGGVVHYIIGNHELKNLQGNFKSAANKYIPIAGLLGKTQADLFSHNSYIGRWLASKNTIEKINGHLFVHGGIHEDIANLDLSLQQINATAKAYYRQMYFPGVADKVTESLISTEAGLAWYRGYFKGDVSNASLQKTLDKFDALSVTVGHTLQFKVNKQFDGRLFAIDVKHPDDYRGSFPTKHSEGLLIEKGNFYRLTETGERIAL
;
A
#
# COMPACT_ATOMS: atom_id res chain seq x y z
N MET A 1 9.90 42.78 53.83
CA MET A 1 9.29 41.44 53.69
C MET A 1 8.91 41.12 52.24
N LEU A 2 8.16 42.00 51.56
CA LEU A 2 7.69 41.83 50.17
C LEU A 2 8.79 41.53 49.13
N LYS A 3 9.92 42.25 49.13
CA LYS A 3 11.04 41.98 48.19
C LYS A 3 11.66 40.58 48.34
N ARG A 4 11.71 40.02 49.55
CA ARG A 4 12.25 38.66 49.79
C ARG A 4 11.26 37.58 49.34
N ALA A 5 9.96 37.81 49.52
CA ALA A 5 8.92 36.91 49.03
C ALA A 5 8.87 36.85 47.49
N SER A 6 8.91 38.01 46.83
CA SER A 6 8.97 38.11 45.36
C SER A 6 10.19 37.38 44.77
N LYS A 7 11.38 37.55 45.35
CA LYS A 7 12.60 36.87 44.89
C LYS A 7 12.52 35.34 45.03
N ARG A 8 11.84 34.84 46.08
CA ARG A 8 11.59 33.40 46.28
C ARG A 8 10.59 32.84 45.26
N LEU A 9 9.49 33.55 45.01
CA LEU A 9 8.51 33.21 43.99
C LEU A 9 9.13 33.15 42.59
N ALA A 10 9.92 34.17 42.21
CA ALA A 10 10.61 34.19 40.93
C ALA A 10 11.59 33.00 40.77
N LYS A 11 12.33 32.65 41.83
CA LYS A 11 13.21 31.47 41.82
C LYS A 11 12.43 30.17 41.68
N SER A 12 11.31 30.03 42.39
CA SER A 12 10.46 28.84 42.31
C SER A 12 9.82 28.69 40.94
N LEU A 13 9.32 29.78 40.36
CA LEU A 13 8.77 29.80 39.01
C LEU A 13 9.85 29.50 37.97
N GLY A 14 11.04 30.08 38.11
CA GLY A 14 12.18 29.78 37.25
C GLY A 14 12.61 28.31 37.33
N HIS A 15 12.62 27.72 38.53
CA HIS A 15 12.92 26.30 38.69
C HIS A 15 11.83 25.41 38.09
N PHE A 16 10.56 25.74 38.31
CA PHE A 16 9.43 25.03 37.70
C PHE A 16 9.51 25.06 36.17
N LEU A 17 9.70 26.25 35.57
CA LEU A 17 9.83 26.41 34.13
C LEU A 17 11.04 25.63 33.57
N LEU A 18 12.17 25.67 34.28
CA LEU A 18 13.36 24.90 33.88
C LEU A 18 13.09 23.39 33.91
N VAL A 19 12.50 22.88 34.99
CA VAL A 19 12.17 21.45 35.11
C VAL A 19 11.15 21.04 34.04
N SER A 20 10.10 21.82 33.82
CA SER A 20 9.12 21.59 32.75
C SER A 20 9.76 21.58 31.38
N LEU A 21 10.70 22.50 31.10
CA LEU A 21 11.45 22.53 29.84
C LEU A 21 12.30 21.26 29.67
N VAL A 22 13.03 20.84 30.71
CA VAL A 22 13.85 19.62 30.67
C VAL A 22 12.98 18.39 30.41
N LEU A 23 11.85 18.26 31.11
CA LEU A 23 10.91 17.16 30.89
C LEU A 23 10.30 17.19 29.49
N ALA A 24 9.97 18.38 28.96
CA ALA A 24 9.47 18.53 27.60
C ALA A 24 10.53 18.10 26.57
N VAL A 25 11.79 18.51 26.73
CA VAL A 25 12.90 18.10 25.85
C VAL A 25 13.13 16.59 25.89
N ILE A 26 13.13 15.99 27.08
CA ILE A 26 13.24 14.53 27.23
C ILE A 26 12.03 13.85 26.56
N GLY A 27 10.82 14.32 26.82
CA GLY A 27 9.59 13.77 26.25
C GLY A 27 9.58 13.83 24.73
N VAL A 28 9.96 14.97 24.14
CA VAL A 28 10.09 15.13 22.69
C VAL A 28 11.19 14.22 22.14
N SER A 29 12.33 14.10 22.82
CA SER A 29 13.42 13.22 22.37
C SER A 29 13.00 11.75 22.37
N VAL A 30 12.29 11.31 23.41
CA VAL A 30 11.72 9.95 23.49
C VAL A 30 10.69 9.75 22.39
N LEU A 31 9.76 10.69 22.21
CA LEU A 31 8.76 10.65 21.15
C LEU A 31 9.42 10.47 19.78
N ILE A 32 10.43 11.28 19.44
CA ILE A 32 11.13 11.19 18.15
C ILE A 32 11.89 9.85 18.02
N SER A 33 12.58 9.42 19.08
CA SER A 33 13.36 8.16 19.07
C SER A 33 12.51 6.91 18.82
N GLN A 34 11.22 6.97 19.13
CA GLN A 34 10.26 5.87 18.95
C GLN A 34 9.41 6.03 17.68
N HIS A 35 9.86 6.85 16.72
CA HIS A 35 9.06 7.19 15.54
C HIS A 35 7.67 7.72 15.94
N GLY A 36 7.59 8.55 16.98
CA GLY A 36 6.39 9.27 17.38
C GLY A 36 6.23 10.58 16.60
N SER A 37 5.00 11.08 16.48
CA SER A 37 4.70 12.38 15.91
C SER A 37 3.42 12.94 16.49
N ILE A 38 3.32 14.26 16.54
CA ILE A 38 2.12 14.99 16.93
C ILE A 38 1.47 15.50 15.65
N ASN A 39 0.26 15.02 15.34
CA ASN A 39 -0.50 15.52 14.20
C ASN A 39 -1.27 16.77 14.60
N MET A 40 -1.23 17.78 13.74
CA MET A 40 -2.06 18.98 13.83
C MET A 40 -3.35 18.66 13.05
N GLY A 41 -4.51 18.88 13.65
CA GLY A 41 -5.78 18.28 13.21
C GLY A 41 -6.12 18.38 11.72
N ASP A 42 -7.05 17.53 11.30
CA ASP A 42 -7.39 17.26 9.91
C ASP A 42 -7.90 18.50 9.18
N ALA A 43 -7.46 18.67 7.93
CA ALA A 43 -8.05 19.63 7.03
C ALA A 43 -9.56 19.30 6.82
N PRO A 44 -10.47 20.29 6.80
CA PRO A 44 -11.90 20.04 6.63
C PRO A 44 -12.25 19.19 5.40
N LEU A 45 -11.45 19.32 4.33
CA LEU A 45 -11.62 18.57 3.08
C LEU A 45 -11.36 17.06 3.21
N ALA A 46 -10.72 16.61 4.30
CA ALA A 46 -10.51 15.18 4.59
C ALA A 46 -11.81 14.38 4.64
N TYR A 47 -12.90 15.04 5.06
CA TYR A 47 -14.21 14.43 5.24
C TYR A 47 -15.19 14.77 4.10
N LYS A 48 -14.73 15.41 3.02
CA LYS A 48 -15.55 15.71 1.85
C LYS A 48 -15.91 14.39 1.17
N VAL A 49 -17.21 14.09 1.10
CA VAL A 49 -17.73 12.90 0.40
C VAL A 49 -18.34 13.22 -0.97
N GLY A 50 -18.75 14.48 -1.19
CA GLY A 50 -19.23 14.93 -2.49
C GLY A 50 -18.10 14.98 -3.51
N GLY A 51 -18.27 14.30 -4.64
CA GLY A 51 -17.25 14.09 -5.67
C GLY A 51 -16.49 12.77 -5.53
N GLU A 52 -16.72 11.97 -4.47
CA GLU A 52 -16.04 10.69 -4.31
C GLU A 52 -16.45 9.66 -5.37
N GLY A 53 -15.47 8.86 -5.79
CA GLY A 53 -15.64 7.82 -6.79
C GLY A 53 -14.50 7.80 -7.81
N PRO A 54 -14.61 6.91 -8.82
CA PRO A 54 -15.70 5.97 -9.01
C PRO A 54 -15.62 4.80 -8.02
N PHE A 55 -16.79 4.31 -7.59
CA PHE A 55 -16.92 3.01 -6.94
C PHE A 55 -17.55 2.03 -7.92
N VAL A 56 -16.79 1.01 -8.33
CA VAL A 56 -17.16 0.12 -9.43
C VAL A 56 -17.49 -1.26 -8.88
N PHE A 57 -18.71 -1.74 -9.15
CA PHE A 57 -19.19 -3.03 -8.69
C PHE A 57 -19.72 -3.90 -9.84
N PHE A 58 -19.49 -5.20 -9.76
CA PHE A 58 -20.07 -6.17 -10.70
C PHE A 58 -21.56 -6.39 -10.42
N LYS A 59 -22.33 -6.61 -11.49
CA LYS A 59 -23.79 -6.74 -11.41
C LYS A 59 -24.29 -8.13 -11.09
N ASN A 60 -23.62 -9.19 -11.56
CA ASN A 60 -24.07 -10.55 -11.32
C ASN A 60 -23.31 -11.12 -10.12
N GLU A 61 -24.07 -11.45 -9.08
CA GLU A 61 -23.57 -12.20 -7.93
C GLU A 61 -23.37 -13.64 -8.37
N THR A 62 -22.23 -13.98 -8.96
CA THR A 62 -21.79 -15.37 -8.97
C THR A 62 -20.90 -15.55 -7.74
N PRO A 63 -21.35 -16.28 -6.70
CA PRO A 63 -20.45 -16.68 -5.64
C PRO A 63 -19.34 -17.49 -6.30
N ILE A 64 -18.11 -16.98 -6.27
CA ILE A 64 -16.95 -17.82 -6.58
C ILE A 64 -16.86 -18.79 -5.39
N SER A 65 -17.41 -20.00 -5.56
CA SER A 65 -17.30 -21.05 -4.56
C SER A 65 -15.85 -21.52 -4.52
N PHE A 66 -15.11 -21.13 -3.50
CA PHE A 66 -13.80 -21.71 -3.19
C PHE A 66 -14.03 -22.97 -2.33
N ASP A 67 -14.43 -24.06 -2.97
CA ASP A 67 -14.37 -25.38 -2.32
C ASP A 67 -12.93 -25.90 -2.45
N ILE A 68 -12.05 -25.43 -1.56
CA ILE A 68 -10.67 -25.92 -1.48
C ILE A 68 -10.65 -27.07 -0.47
N THR A 69 -10.82 -28.30 -0.94
CA THR A 69 -10.40 -29.48 -0.18
C THR A 69 -8.90 -29.69 -0.35
N ALA A 70 -8.19 -29.89 0.76
CA ALA A 70 -6.73 -29.89 0.89
C ALA A 70 -5.96 -30.99 0.10
N SER A 71 -6.57 -31.69 -0.85
CA SER A 71 -5.92 -32.74 -1.64
C SER A 71 -5.48 -32.32 -3.04
N ASP A 72 -5.99 -31.23 -3.61
CA ASP A 72 -5.83 -30.94 -5.04
C ASP A 72 -5.06 -29.61 -5.27
N VAL A 73 -3.78 -29.57 -4.88
CA VAL A 73 -2.86 -28.47 -5.23
C VAL A 73 -2.25 -28.65 -6.63
N THR A 74 -2.73 -29.62 -7.40
CA THR A 74 -2.41 -29.79 -8.83
C THR A 74 -3.67 -29.65 -9.66
N GLY A 75 -4.19 -28.43 -9.77
CA GLY A 75 -5.41 -28.15 -10.51
C GLY A 75 -5.98 -26.78 -10.25
N PHE A 76 -5.19 -25.71 -10.42
CA PHE A 76 -5.74 -24.36 -10.58
C PHE A 76 -6.27 -24.21 -12.03
N ASP A 77 -7.08 -25.18 -12.48
CA ASP A 77 -7.83 -25.08 -13.72
C ASP A 77 -9.12 -24.34 -13.42
N ALA A 78 -9.19 -23.11 -13.94
CA ALA A 78 -10.39 -22.43 -14.43
C ALA A 78 -11.75 -23.00 -13.96
N LEU A 79 -12.22 -22.53 -12.81
CA LEU A 79 -13.65 -22.47 -12.48
C LEU A 79 -13.92 -20.98 -12.16
N ALA A 80 -14.58 -20.17 -12.97
CA ALA A 80 -15.67 -20.42 -13.91
C ALA A 80 -15.53 -19.55 -15.18
N SER A 81 -15.53 -20.17 -16.37
CA SER A 81 -15.53 -19.48 -17.66
C SER A 81 -16.91 -19.24 -18.27
N ASP A 82 -18.03 -19.60 -17.63
CA ASP A 82 -19.34 -19.63 -18.31
C ASP A 82 -20.39 -18.61 -17.85
N ASN A 83 -20.00 -17.57 -17.11
CA ASN A 83 -20.80 -16.33 -17.03
C ASN A 83 -19.87 -15.18 -16.62
N MET A 84 -19.08 -14.67 -17.56
CA MET A 84 -18.30 -13.46 -17.31
C MET A 84 -19.27 -12.35 -16.89
N ASP A 85 -18.95 -11.65 -15.79
CA ASP A 85 -19.64 -10.42 -15.40
C ASP A 85 -19.49 -9.39 -16.53
N THR A 86 -20.43 -9.39 -17.48
CA THR A 86 -20.32 -8.62 -18.72
C THR A 86 -20.59 -7.14 -18.52
N ALA A 87 -20.99 -6.70 -17.32
CA ALA A 87 -21.26 -5.31 -17.01
C ALA A 87 -20.94 -4.95 -15.55
N VAL A 88 -20.54 -3.69 -15.36
CA VAL A 88 -20.32 -3.07 -14.05
C VAL A 88 -21.27 -1.90 -13.83
N GLU A 89 -21.59 -1.67 -12.56
CA GLU A 89 -22.20 -0.45 -12.06
C GLU A 89 -21.11 0.48 -11.51
N ILE A 90 -21.02 1.67 -12.07
CA ILE A 90 -20.08 2.73 -11.69
C ILE A 90 -20.87 3.77 -10.91
N ASN A 91 -20.42 4.06 -9.69
CA ASN A 91 -21.12 4.95 -8.77
C ASN A 91 -20.24 6.15 -8.41
N TYR A 92 -20.80 7.34 -8.52
CA TYR A 92 -20.21 8.59 -8.04
C TYR A 92 -21.11 9.19 -6.96
N ILE A 93 -20.51 9.61 -5.86
CA ILE A 93 -21.22 10.36 -4.83
C ILE A 93 -21.22 11.82 -5.25
N ARG A 94 -22.41 12.40 -5.47
CA ARG A 94 -22.60 13.80 -5.87
C ARG A 94 -23.37 14.56 -4.80
N GLY A 95 -23.36 15.88 -4.91
CA GLY A 95 -24.03 16.78 -3.98
C GLY A 95 -23.19 17.12 -2.75
N SER A 96 -23.86 17.72 -1.77
CA SER A 96 -23.26 18.28 -0.56
C SER A 96 -24.20 18.03 0.64
N ARG A 97 -23.79 18.46 1.84
CA ARG A 97 -24.66 18.42 3.01
C ARG A 97 -25.85 19.38 2.85
N GLU A 98 -25.63 20.49 2.14
CA GLU A 98 -26.59 21.55 1.91
C GLU A 98 -27.57 21.21 0.78
N ASP A 99 -27.08 20.56 -0.28
CA ASP A 99 -27.84 20.24 -1.50
C ASP A 99 -28.41 18.81 -1.53
N ASN A 100 -28.15 18.04 -0.47
CA ASN A 100 -28.35 16.59 -0.34
C ASN A 100 -27.43 15.75 -1.25
N PHE A 101 -26.96 14.63 -0.70
CA PHE A 101 -26.18 13.66 -1.45
C PHE A 101 -27.07 12.78 -2.34
N PHE A 102 -26.57 12.45 -3.53
CA PHE A 102 -27.17 11.46 -4.42
C PHE A 102 -26.09 10.63 -5.11
N ILE A 103 -26.45 9.44 -5.58
CA ILE A 103 -25.55 8.56 -6.32
C ILE A 103 -25.83 8.71 -7.81
N GLU A 104 -24.85 9.22 -8.56
CA GLU A 104 -24.85 9.16 -10.01
C GLU A 104 -24.36 7.77 -10.44
N LYS A 105 -25.23 7.02 -11.15
CA LYS A 105 -24.98 5.64 -11.57
C LYS A 105 -24.79 5.55 -13.07
N ARG A 106 -23.73 4.87 -13.50
CA ARG A 106 -23.53 4.47 -14.91
C ARG A 106 -23.39 2.96 -15.00
N HIS A 107 -24.00 2.38 -16.03
CA HIS A 107 -23.87 0.96 -16.33
C HIS A 107 -23.04 0.80 -17.59
N VAL A 108 -21.94 0.06 -17.49
CA VAL A 108 -20.99 -0.06 -18.60
C VAL A 108 -20.72 -1.54 -18.87
N PRO A 109 -20.87 -2.00 -20.13
CA PRO A 109 -20.39 -3.31 -20.54
C PRO A 109 -18.86 -3.40 -20.43
N LEU A 110 -18.33 -4.50 -19.89
CA LEU A 110 -16.89 -4.79 -19.84
C LEU A 110 -16.47 -5.57 -21.09
N THR A 111 -16.55 -4.96 -22.27
CA THR A 111 -16.31 -5.67 -23.54
C THR A 111 -14.91 -5.51 -24.10
N GLU A 112 -14.14 -4.49 -23.71
CA GLU A 112 -12.70 -4.37 -24.01
C GLU A 112 -12.09 -3.11 -23.39
N LYS A 113 -12.86 -2.02 -23.27
CA LYS A 113 -12.60 -0.78 -22.50
C LYS A 113 -13.91 -0.03 -22.26
N THR A 114 -13.92 0.90 -21.30
CA THR A 114 -15.02 1.88 -21.18
C THR A 114 -15.11 2.76 -22.43
N ALA A 115 -16.33 3.03 -22.90
CA ALA A 115 -16.54 3.94 -24.04
C ALA A 115 -16.16 5.40 -23.72
N GLU A 116 -16.30 5.79 -22.45
CA GLU A 116 -15.91 7.10 -21.92
C GLU A 116 -15.00 6.89 -20.71
N PRO A 117 -13.87 7.62 -20.59
CA PRO A 117 -13.00 7.53 -19.43
C PRO A 117 -13.74 7.79 -18.12
N LEU A 118 -13.28 7.15 -17.05
CA LEU A 118 -13.76 7.39 -15.71
C LEU A 118 -12.94 8.49 -15.06
N GLU A 119 -13.60 9.35 -14.30
CA GLU A 119 -12.99 10.52 -13.66
C GLU A 119 -12.76 10.25 -12.18
N VAL A 120 -11.63 10.66 -11.64
CA VAL A 120 -11.33 10.58 -10.22
C VAL A 120 -11.06 11.98 -9.69
N TYR A 121 -11.92 12.45 -8.80
CA TYR A 121 -11.80 13.77 -8.22
C TYR A 121 -10.97 13.74 -6.94
N PHE A 122 -10.03 14.68 -6.83
CA PHE A 122 -9.19 14.91 -5.66
C PHE A 122 -9.53 16.26 -5.01
N ALA A 123 -10.17 16.17 -3.84
CA ALA A 123 -10.77 17.32 -3.15
C ALA A 123 -9.77 18.39 -2.69
N LEU A 124 -8.55 18.00 -2.31
CA LEU A 124 -7.60 18.92 -1.67
C LEU A 124 -7.11 20.00 -2.64
N GLU A 125 -7.05 19.69 -3.93
CA GLU A 125 -6.54 20.57 -4.97
C GLU A 125 -7.56 20.90 -6.06
N ASP A 126 -8.81 20.46 -5.88
CA ASP A 126 -9.89 20.62 -6.84
C ASP A 126 -9.49 20.12 -8.25
N ALA A 127 -8.83 18.98 -8.29
CA ALA A 127 -8.26 18.40 -9.51
C ALA A 127 -8.93 17.06 -9.85
N THR A 128 -8.91 16.71 -11.13
CA THR A 128 -9.43 15.43 -11.64
C THR A 128 -8.40 14.78 -12.54
N PHE A 129 -8.28 13.46 -12.47
CA PHE A 129 -7.60 12.66 -13.48
C PHE A 129 -8.55 11.61 -14.05
N THR A 130 -8.21 11.05 -15.21
CA THR A 130 -9.03 10.05 -15.88
C THR A 130 -8.29 8.75 -16.11
N PHE A 131 -9.05 7.66 -16.24
CA PHE A 131 -8.54 6.34 -16.62
C PHE A 131 -9.61 5.54 -17.36
N ASP A 132 -9.18 4.55 -18.14
CA ASP A 132 -10.09 3.59 -18.79
C ASP A 132 -10.18 2.31 -17.96
N LEU A 133 -11.38 1.76 -17.83
CA LEU A 133 -11.57 0.47 -17.16
C LEU A 133 -11.32 -0.67 -18.13
N GLU A 134 -10.46 -1.62 -17.75
CA GLU A 134 -10.18 -2.83 -18.52
C GLU A 134 -11.13 -3.99 -18.11
N PRO A 135 -11.39 -4.93 -19.04
CA PRO A 135 -12.21 -6.12 -18.76
C PRO A 135 -11.55 -7.05 -17.73
N LEU A 136 -12.35 -7.88 -17.08
CA LEU A 136 -11.88 -8.75 -15.98
C LEU A 136 -10.83 -9.78 -16.42
N ASN A 137 -10.84 -10.25 -17.66
CA ASN A 137 -9.78 -11.13 -18.19
C ASN A 137 -8.41 -10.45 -18.27
N ALA A 138 -8.34 -9.11 -18.26
CA ALA A 138 -7.09 -8.37 -18.12
C ALA A 138 -6.53 -8.42 -16.69
N LEU A 139 -7.37 -8.74 -15.68
CA LEU A 139 -6.94 -9.03 -14.32
C LEU A 139 -6.35 -10.44 -14.26
N ASN A 140 -5.17 -10.61 -14.86
CA ASN A 140 -4.47 -11.88 -14.94
C ASN A 140 -3.95 -12.30 -13.56
N ASN A 141 -4.41 -13.45 -13.05
CA ASN A 141 -3.90 -14.02 -11.80
C ASN A 141 -2.54 -14.71 -11.95
N ASN A 142 -2.12 -15.01 -13.19
CA ASN A 142 -0.81 -15.56 -13.55
C ASN A 142 0.20 -14.46 -13.88
N THR A 143 0.28 -13.43 -13.03
CA THR A 143 1.39 -12.49 -13.06
C THR A 143 2.70 -13.23 -12.81
N ALA A 144 3.73 -12.90 -13.59
CA ALA A 144 5.06 -13.45 -13.38
C ALA A 144 5.58 -13.06 -11.99
N SER A 145 6.33 -13.95 -11.38
CA SER A 145 6.97 -13.69 -10.07
C SER A 145 8.45 -13.34 -10.20
N VAL A 146 9.02 -13.45 -11.41
CA VAL A 146 10.43 -13.21 -11.71
C VAL A 146 10.54 -12.36 -12.97
N TYR A 147 11.33 -11.30 -12.90
CA TYR A 147 11.56 -10.35 -13.98
C TYR A 147 13.06 -10.06 -14.13
N GLU A 148 13.49 -9.88 -15.36
CA GLU A 148 14.85 -9.45 -15.72
C GLU A 148 14.74 -8.23 -16.64
N SER A 149 15.44 -7.15 -16.29
CA SER A 149 15.38 -5.88 -17.01
C SER A 149 16.65 -5.07 -16.79
N ASN A 150 17.09 -4.32 -17.80
CA ASN A 150 18.18 -3.35 -17.66
C ASN A 150 17.67 -1.94 -17.29
N ALA A 151 16.35 -1.76 -17.22
CA ALA A 151 15.72 -0.50 -16.89
C ALA A 151 15.85 -0.19 -15.38
N PRO A 152 15.75 1.10 -14.99
CA PRO A 152 15.78 1.47 -13.58
C PRO A 152 14.55 0.93 -12.82
N ILE A 153 14.75 0.61 -11.55
CA ILE A 153 13.70 0.18 -10.62
C ILE A 153 13.56 1.25 -9.55
N LEU A 154 12.37 1.82 -9.37
CA LEU A 154 12.03 2.68 -8.23
C LEU A 154 11.07 1.94 -7.32
N ALA A 155 11.37 1.82 -6.03
CA ALA A 155 10.52 1.17 -5.04
C ALA A 155 10.10 2.13 -3.91
N ILE A 156 8.84 2.04 -3.49
CA ILE A 156 8.24 2.80 -2.39
C ILE A 156 7.15 1.95 -1.71
N SER A 157 6.83 2.21 -0.45
CA SER A 157 5.87 1.41 0.34
C SER A 157 5.00 2.29 1.25
N ASP A 158 3.98 1.70 1.87
CA ASP A 158 3.30 2.23 3.06
C ASP A 158 2.75 3.66 2.91
N LEU A 159 2.19 4.00 1.74
CA LEU A 159 1.62 5.33 1.51
C LEU A 159 0.27 5.54 2.18
N GLU A 160 -0.41 4.47 2.59
CA GLU A 160 -1.56 4.50 3.48
C GLU A 160 -2.60 5.56 3.07
N GLY A 161 -3.02 5.54 1.80
CA GLY A 161 -4.06 6.44 1.27
C GLY A 161 -3.63 7.90 1.03
N ASN A 162 -2.35 8.22 0.99
CA ASN A 162 -1.82 9.57 0.68
C ASN A 162 -1.49 9.73 -0.82
N TYR A 163 -2.51 10.06 -1.61
CA TYR A 163 -2.43 10.24 -3.07
C TYR A 163 -1.49 11.39 -3.47
N LYS A 164 -1.64 12.58 -2.88
CA LYS A 164 -0.83 13.74 -3.25
C LYS A 164 0.65 13.48 -2.95
N THR A 165 0.92 12.94 -1.77
CA THR A 165 2.27 12.55 -1.35
C THR A 165 2.92 11.58 -2.34
N PHE A 166 2.18 10.57 -2.83
CA PHE A 166 2.66 9.65 -3.85
C PHE A 166 2.95 10.37 -5.18
N ARG A 167 1.95 11.08 -5.69
CA ARG A 167 1.99 11.77 -6.97
C ARG A 167 3.17 12.74 -7.06
N ASP A 168 3.33 13.58 -6.05
CA ASP A 168 4.38 14.60 -6.03
C ASP A 168 5.77 13.96 -5.97
N PHE A 169 5.91 12.84 -5.25
CA PHE A 169 7.14 12.06 -5.23
C PHE A 169 7.48 11.50 -6.63
N LEU A 170 6.49 10.95 -7.33
CA LEU A 170 6.68 10.43 -8.69
C LEU A 170 7.03 11.53 -9.71
N ILE A 171 6.39 12.70 -9.62
CA ILE A 171 6.71 13.87 -10.45
C ILE A 171 8.16 14.29 -10.22
N THR A 172 8.54 14.45 -8.95
CA THR A 172 9.89 14.88 -8.55
C THR A 172 10.98 13.97 -9.14
N HIS A 173 10.71 12.66 -9.21
CA HIS A 173 11.65 11.66 -9.73
C HIS A 173 11.42 11.29 -11.20
N ASN A 174 10.62 12.07 -11.93
CA ASN A 174 10.31 11.88 -13.36
C ASN A 174 9.77 10.48 -13.70
N VAL A 175 9.08 9.84 -12.76
CA VAL A 175 8.33 8.60 -13.04
C VAL A 175 7.07 8.93 -13.82
N ILE A 176 6.47 10.08 -13.51
CA ILE A 176 5.33 10.67 -14.23
C ILE A 176 5.61 12.14 -14.53
N ASN A 177 4.88 12.70 -15.48
CA ASN A 177 4.89 14.14 -15.74
C ASN A 177 3.80 14.88 -14.94
N GLU A 178 3.75 16.21 -15.06
CA GLU A 178 2.74 17.08 -14.41
C GLU A 178 1.30 16.83 -14.90
N ASN A 179 1.14 16.22 -16.08
CA ASN A 179 -0.17 15.76 -16.58
C ASN A 179 -0.56 14.39 -16.04
N LEU A 180 0.23 13.84 -15.10
CA LEU A 180 0.03 12.55 -14.45
C LEU A 180 0.20 11.35 -15.38
N GLU A 181 0.94 11.51 -16.46
CA GLU A 181 1.22 10.48 -17.46
C GLU A 181 2.55 9.79 -17.17
N TRP A 182 2.61 8.47 -17.36
CA TRP A 182 3.85 7.69 -17.23
C TRP A 182 5.00 8.26 -18.09
N GLN A 183 6.15 8.50 -17.44
CA GLN A 183 7.37 9.00 -18.06
C GLN A 183 8.59 8.10 -17.77
N PHE A 184 8.42 7.02 -17.01
CA PHE A 184 9.53 6.16 -16.60
C PHE A 184 10.01 5.15 -17.66
N GLY A 185 9.57 5.28 -18.92
CA GLY A 185 9.96 4.41 -20.03
C GLY A 185 9.72 2.93 -19.72
N GLU A 186 10.73 2.09 -19.96
CA GLU A 186 10.75 0.66 -19.61
C GLU A 186 11.01 0.40 -18.12
N GLY A 187 11.06 1.44 -17.29
CA GLY A 187 11.35 1.36 -15.86
C GLY A 187 10.30 0.59 -15.07
N HIS A 188 10.73 0.11 -13.90
CA HIS A 188 9.91 -0.67 -12.98
C HIS A 188 9.57 0.16 -11.75
N LEU A 189 8.29 0.46 -11.52
CA LEU A 189 7.81 1.06 -10.28
C LEU A 189 7.30 -0.04 -9.35
N VAL A 190 7.92 -0.24 -8.18
CA VAL A 190 7.57 -1.30 -7.24
C VAL A 190 6.91 -0.71 -6.00
N LEU A 191 5.65 -1.08 -5.78
CA LEU A 191 4.82 -0.67 -4.66
C LEU A 191 4.81 -1.79 -3.62
N VAL A 192 5.59 -1.64 -2.55
CA VAL A 192 5.84 -2.71 -1.56
C VAL A 192 4.78 -2.69 -0.45
N GLY A 193 3.51 -2.78 -0.84
CA GLY A 193 2.34 -2.93 0.05
C GLY A 193 1.89 -1.67 0.81
N ASP A 194 0.73 -1.80 1.47
CA ASP A 194 0.12 -0.81 2.36
C ASP A 194 -0.16 0.56 1.69
N MET A 195 -0.81 0.51 0.52
CA MET A 195 -1.32 1.69 -0.18
C MET A 195 -2.74 2.07 0.31
N VAL A 196 -3.41 1.20 1.06
CA VAL A 196 -4.75 1.44 1.63
C VAL A 196 -4.72 1.81 3.10
N ASP A 197 -5.90 2.10 3.66
CA ASP A 197 -6.13 2.53 5.05
C ASP A 197 -5.54 3.90 5.42
N ARG A 198 -5.82 4.34 6.66
CA ARG A 198 -5.42 5.58 7.36
C ARG A 198 -5.74 6.90 6.69
N GLY A 199 -5.23 7.13 5.48
CA GLY A 199 -5.38 8.35 4.72
C GLY A 199 -6.77 8.52 4.12
N PHE A 200 -7.05 9.77 3.74
CA PHE A 200 -8.33 10.19 3.18
C PHE A 200 -8.30 10.22 1.65
N SER A 201 -7.43 9.47 0.98
CA SER A 201 -7.39 9.43 -0.49
C SER A 201 -7.06 8.04 -1.07
N THR A 202 -7.42 6.97 -0.35
CA THR A 202 -7.32 5.57 -0.81
C THR A 202 -7.98 5.36 -2.17
N THR A 203 -9.22 5.83 -2.40
CA THR A 203 -9.88 5.68 -3.71
C THR A 203 -9.06 6.33 -4.82
N GLN A 204 -8.58 7.55 -4.59
CA GLN A 204 -7.76 8.31 -5.52
C GLN A 204 -6.42 7.61 -5.80
N LEU A 205 -5.74 7.18 -4.75
CA LEU A 205 -4.45 6.49 -4.83
C LEU A 205 -4.55 5.18 -5.60
N LEU A 206 -5.54 4.33 -5.31
CA LEU A 206 -5.69 3.04 -5.99
C LEU A 206 -6.03 3.20 -7.47
N TRP A 207 -6.95 4.11 -7.83
CA TRP A 207 -7.25 4.35 -9.25
C TRP A 207 -6.10 5.01 -9.99
N PHE A 208 -5.30 5.83 -9.30
CA PHE A 208 -4.10 6.40 -9.89
C PHE A 208 -3.05 5.32 -10.16
N ILE A 209 -2.81 4.42 -9.21
CA ILE A 209 -1.93 3.26 -9.42
C ILE A 209 -2.44 2.40 -10.57
N TYR A 210 -3.75 2.09 -10.60
CA TYR A 210 -4.38 1.33 -11.68
C TYR A 210 -4.14 1.96 -13.07
N LYS A 211 -4.30 3.29 -13.19
CA LYS A 211 -3.95 4.04 -14.40
C LYS A 211 -2.47 3.86 -14.78
N LEU A 212 -1.56 4.00 -13.80
CA LEU A 212 -0.12 3.85 -14.04
C LEU A 212 0.26 2.44 -14.49
N GLU A 213 -0.38 1.39 -13.99
CA GLU A 213 -0.12 0.01 -14.46
C GLU A 213 -0.34 -0.09 -15.98
N GLN A 214 -1.44 0.46 -16.48
CA GLN A 214 -1.77 0.43 -17.91
C GLN A 214 -0.80 1.26 -18.75
N GLU A 215 -0.41 2.43 -18.25
CA GLU A 215 0.49 3.33 -18.98
C GLU A 215 1.92 2.81 -19.02
N ALA A 216 2.40 2.27 -17.90
CA ALA A 216 3.69 1.60 -17.83
C ALA A 216 3.74 0.45 -18.83
N GLN A 217 2.72 -0.42 -18.85
CA GLN A 217 2.66 -1.54 -19.78
C GLN A 217 2.71 -1.09 -21.25
N LYS A 218 1.99 -0.03 -21.61
CA LYS A 218 2.02 0.55 -22.97
C LYS A 218 3.40 1.11 -23.34
N ALA A 219 4.16 1.61 -22.36
CA ALA A 219 5.51 2.14 -22.54
C ALA A 219 6.62 1.07 -22.44
N GLY A 220 6.26 -0.20 -22.20
CA GLY A 220 7.22 -1.29 -21.98
C GLY A 220 7.79 -1.34 -20.54
N GLY A 221 7.31 -0.46 -19.66
CA GLY A 221 7.61 -0.49 -18.23
C GLY A 221 6.62 -1.35 -17.46
N VAL A 222 6.79 -1.40 -16.14
CA VAL A 222 5.93 -2.21 -15.27
C VAL A 222 5.69 -1.51 -13.93
N VAL A 223 4.45 -1.49 -13.49
CA VAL A 223 4.10 -1.20 -12.09
C VAL A 223 3.86 -2.53 -11.40
N HIS A 224 4.69 -2.81 -10.39
CA HIS A 224 4.61 -4.01 -9.57
C HIS A 224 3.89 -3.65 -8.28
N TYR A 225 2.70 -4.22 -8.07
CA TYR A 225 1.98 -4.06 -6.81
C TYR A 225 2.18 -5.31 -5.96
N ILE A 226 2.88 -5.17 -4.84
CA ILE A 226 3.04 -6.22 -3.84
C ILE A 226 1.97 -6.03 -2.76
N ILE A 227 1.21 -7.08 -2.43
CA ILE A 227 0.17 -7.01 -1.41
C ILE A 227 0.78 -6.74 -0.02
N GLY A 228 0.25 -5.75 0.69
CA GLY A 228 0.57 -5.48 2.09
C GLY A 228 -0.48 -6.05 3.04
N ASN A 229 -0.25 -5.93 4.34
CA ASN A 229 -1.21 -6.46 5.30
C ASN A 229 -2.47 -5.59 5.37
N HIS A 230 -2.42 -4.31 5.04
CA HIS A 230 -3.59 -3.44 5.01
C HIS A 230 -4.51 -3.79 3.83
N GLU A 231 -3.97 -4.17 2.67
CA GLU A 231 -4.79 -4.73 1.58
C GLU A 231 -5.45 -6.05 2.02
N LEU A 232 -4.71 -6.97 2.64
CA LEU A 232 -5.27 -8.23 3.15
C LEU A 232 -6.39 -7.98 4.16
N LYS A 233 -6.18 -7.08 5.13
CA LYS A 233 -7.20 -6.68 6.11
C LYS A 233 -8.47 -6.19 5.40
N ASN A 234 -8.35 -5.31 4.40
CA ASN A 234 -9.50 -4.81 3.66
C ASN A 234 -10.21 -5.90 2.85
N LEU A 235 -9.47 -6.80 2.19
CA LEU A 235 -10.00 -7.95 1.46
C LEU A 235 -10.74 -8.95 2.37
N GLN A 236 -10.34 -9.03 3.64
CA GLN A 236 -10.96 -9.82 4.71
C GLN A 236 -12.09 -9.09 5.45
N GLY A 237 -12.40 -7.84 5.08
CA GLY A 237 -13.44 -7.03 5.73
C GLY A 237 -13.03 -6.43 7.08
N ASN A 238 -11.74 -6.40 7.42
CA ASN A 238 -11.19 -5.70 8.59
C ASN A 238 -10.72 -4.29 8.21
N PHE A 239 -11.60 -3.31 8.34
CA PHE A 239 -11.36 -1.92 7.94
C PHE A 239 -11.08 -0.99 9.13
N LYS A 240 -10.64 -1.52 10.28
CA LYS A 240 -10.42 -0.73 11.51
C LYS A 240 -9.41 0.40 11.35
N SER A 241 -8.47 0.25 10.43
CA SER A 241 -7.42 1.24 10.16
C SER A 241 -7.80 2.24 9.08
N ALA A 242 -8.91 2.03 8.35
CA ALA A 242 -9.36 2.93 7.32
C ALA A 242 -9.82 4.27 7.90
N ALA A 243 -9.68 5.35 7.11
CA ALA A 243 -10.21 6.65 7.49
C ALA A 243 -11.74 6.59 7.69
N ASN A 244 -12.23 7.28 8.74
CA ASN A 244 -13.64 7.28 9.09
C ASN A 244 -14.58 7.80 7.97
N LYS A 245 -14.05 8.51 6.96
CA LYS A 245 -14.84 8.98 5.81
C LYS A 245 -15.44 7.82 4.99
N TYR A 246 -14.82 6.63 5.01
CA TYR A 246 -15.29 5.50 4.21
C TYR A 246 -16.56 4.84 4.78
N ILE A 247 -16.87 5.07 6.06
CA ILE A 247 -18.12 4.60 6.68
C ILE A 247 -19.35 5.27 6.03
N PRO A 248 -19.49 6.62 6.02
CA PRO A 248 -20.62 7.26 5.36
C PRO A 248 -20.60 7.08 3.84
N ILE A 249 -19.42 7.00 3.19
CA ILE A 249 -19.32 6.66 1.76
C ILE A 249 -19.99 5.33 1.46
N ALA A 250 -19.64 4.27 2.20
CA ALA A 250 -20.27 2.96 2.04
C ALA A 250 -21.78 3.04 2.27
N GLY A 251 -22.21 3.73 3.33
CA GLY A 251 -23.63 3.94 3.63
C GLY A 251 -24.40 4.63 2.50
N LEU A 252 -23.84 5.68 1.90
CA LEU A 252 -24.44 6.39 0.76
C LEU A 252 -24.58 5.49 -0.48
N LEU A 253 -23.66 4.55 -0.66
CA LEU A 253 -23.71 3.54 -1.73
C LEU A 253 -24.68 2.38 -1.42
N GLY A 254 -25.34 2.38 -0.25
CA GLY A 254 -26.17 1.27 0.20
C GLY A 254 -25.37 0.01 0.53
N LYS A 255 -24.13 0.19 0.98
CA LYS A 255 -23.14 -0.88 1.18
C LYS A 255 -22.54 -0.82 2.59
N THR A 256 -21.89 -1.91 2.99
CA THR A 256 -20.97 -1.92 4.12
C THR A 256 -19.57 -1.55 3.66
N GLN A 257 -18.69 -1.19 4.59
CA GLN A 257 -17.30 -0.86 4.22
C GLN A 257 -16.54 -2.08 3.66
N ALA A 258 -16.88 -3.30 4.11
CA ALA A 258 -16.32 -4.53 3.56
C ALA A 258 -16.69 -4.73 2.07
N ASP A 259 -17.86 -4.24 1.65
CA ASP A 259 -18.29 -4.35 0.25
C ASP A 259 -17.42 -3.52 -0.70
N LEU A 260 -16.74 -2.47 -0.22
CA LEU A 260 -15.85 -1.64 -1.03
C LEU A 260 -14.66 -2.42 -1.61
N PHE A 261 -14.27 -3.54 -0.98
CA PHE A 261 -13.16 -4.41 -1.39
C PHE A 261 -13.58 -5.88 -1.58
N SER A 262 -14.89 -6.17 -1.59
CA SER A 262 -15.40 -7.54 -1.71
C SER A 262 -15.17 -8.15 -3.10
N HIS A 263 -15.62 -9.39 -3.30
CA HIS A 263 -15.66 -10.03 -4.62
C HIS A 263 -16.55 -9.29 -5.61
N ASN A 264 -17.46 -8.42 -5.16
CA ASN A 264 -18.29 -7.63 -6.06
C ASN A 264 -17.65 -6.29 -6.41
N SER A 265 -16.55 -5.91 -5.76
CA SER A 265 -15.80 -4.69 -6.06
C SER A 265 -14.74 -4.93 -7.13
N TYR A 266 -14.69 -4.06 -8.14
CA TYR A 266 -13.64 -4.11 -9.16
C TYR A 266 -12.25 -3.97 -8.53
N ILE A 267 -12.07 -2.95 -7.67
CA ILE A 267 -10.77 -2.72 -7.02
C ILE A 267 -10.42 -3.87 -6.05
N GLY A 268 -11.43 -4.49 -5.43
CA GLY A 268 -11.26 -5.68 -4.63
C GLY A 268 -10.75 -6.88 -5.43
N ARG A 269 -11.28 -7.12 -6.64
CA ARG A 269 -10.76 -8.17 -7.54
C ARG A 269 -9.37 -7.82 -8.08
N TRP A 270 -9.14 -6.57 -8.45
CA TRP A 270 -7.83 -6.09 -8.92
C TRP A 270 -6.75 -6.28 -7.84
N LEU A 271 -6.99 -5.88 -6.59
CA LEU A 271 -6.05 -6.12 -5.48
C LEU A 271 -5.82 -7.62 -5.25
N ALA A 272 -6.86 -8.45 -5.33
CA ALA A 272 -6.73 -9.88 -5.13
C ALA A 272 -5.89 -10.59 -6.22
N SER A 273 -5.68 -9.96 -7.38
CA SER A 273 -4.81 -10.49 -8.45
C SER A 273 -3.31 -10.28 -8.19
N LYS A 274 -2.94 -9.42 -7.23
CA LYS A 274 -1.56 -8.96 -7.02
C LYS A 274 -0.69 -9.97 -6.29
N ASN A 275 0.59 -9.99 -6.65
CA ASN A 275 1.58 -10.89 -6.02
C ASN A 275 1.88 -10.45 -4.58
N THR A 276 2.35 -11.39 -3.76
CA THR A 276 2.84 -11.10 -2.40
C THR A 276 4.38 -11.05 -2.34
N ILE A 277 5.05 -11.64 -3.32
CA ILE A 277 6.50 -11.60 -3.46
C ILE A 277 6.92 -11.62 -4.92
N GLU A 278 7.91 -10.82 -5.31
CA GLU A 278 8.48 -10.83 -6.65
C GLU A 278 10.01 -10.72 -6.61
N LYS A 279 10.67 -11.25 -7.64
CA LYS A 279 12.12 -11.10 -7.86
C LYS A 279 12.37 -10.32 -9.14
N ILE A 280 13.12 -9.22 -9.05
CA ILE A 280 13.52 -8.40 -10.19
C ILE A 280 15.04 -8.25 -10.18
N ASN A 281 15.73 -8.72 -11.23
CA ASN A 281 17.19 -8.67 -11.34
C ASN A 281 17.91 -9.29 -10.12
N GLY A 282 17.40 -10.41 -9.61
CA GLY A 282 17.92 -11.05 -8.39
C GLY A 282 17.55 -10.38 -7.06
N HIS A 283 16.78 -9.28 -7.05
CA HIS A 283 16.33 -8.62 -5.82
C HIS A 283 14.88 -8.98 -5.50
N LEU A 284 14.62 -9.47 -4.28
CA LEU A 284 13.28 -9.79 -3.82
C LEU A 284 12.56 -8.53 -3.31
N PHE A 285 11.26 -8.46 -3.55
CA PHE A 285 10.35 -7.43 -3.05
C PHE A 285 9.18 -8.10 -2.35
N VAL A 286 8.98 -7.78 -1.08
CA VAL A 286 7.94 -8.36 -0.21
C VAL A 286 7.58 -7.35 0.87
N HIS A 287 6.31 -7.23 1.24
CA HIS A 287 5.89 -6.15 2.14
C HIS A 287 6.49 -6.23 3.55
N GLY A 288 6.28 -7.32 4.29
CA GLY A 288 6.83 -7.50 5.64
C GLY A 288 8.23 -8.10 5.63
N GLY A 289 8.36 -9.29 5.04
CA GLY A 289 9.62 -10.01 4.97
C GLY A 289 9.43 -11.51 4.83
N ILE A 290 10.53 -12.27 4.84
CA ILE A 290 10.51 -13.73 4.63
C ILE A 290 11.01 -14.41 5.90
N HIS A 291 10.07 -15.03 6.63
CA HIS A 291 10.39 -15.87 7.78
C HIS A 291 11.13 -17.15 7.35
N GLU A 292 11.95 -17.72 8.23
CA GLU A 292 12.73 -18.93 7.94
C GLU A 292 11.84 -20.14 7.58
N ASP A 293 10.67 -20.27 8.21
CA ASP A 293 9.70 -21.31 7.87
C ASP A 293 9.27 -21.24 6.40
N ILE A 294 9.09 -20.04 5.87
CA ILE A 294 8.73 -19.82 4.46
C ILE A 294 9.92 -20.16 3.56
N ALA A 295 11.13 -19.75 3.96
CA ALA A 295 12.36 -20.08 3.23
C ALA A 295 12.67 -21.59 3.21
N ASN A 296 12.16 -22.35 4.19
CA ASN A 296 12.32 -23.79 4.25
C ASN A 296 11.25 -24.56 3.44
N LEU A 297 10.22 -23.88 2.92
CA LEU A 297 9.24 -24.49 2.04
C LEU A 297 9.87 -24.83 0.69
N ASP A 298 9.55 -26.00 0.14
CA ASP A 298 9.99 -26.36 -1.22
C ASP A 298 9.04 -25.83 -2.29
N LEU A 299 8.87 -24.51 -2.31
CA LEU A 299 8.00 -23.80 -3.24
C LEU A 299 8.81 -22.78 -4.06
N SER A 300 8.48 -22.68 -5.35
CA SER A 300 8.87 -21.56 -6.18
C SER A 300 8.10 -20.28 -5.79
N LEU A 301 8.62 -19.11 -6.18
CA LEU A 301 7.92 -17.83 -5.97
C LEU A 301 6.51 -17.82 -6.59
N GLN A 302 6.34 -18.46 -7.75
CA GLN A 302 5.04 -18.58 -8.40
C GLN A 302 4.05 -19.41 -7.57
N GLN A 303 4.51 -20.52 -6.98
CA GLN A 303 3.67 -21.34 -6.10
C GLN A 303 3.34 -20.58 -4.80
N ILE A 304 4.30 -19.88 -4.21
CA ILE A 304 4.07 -19.03 -3.04
C ILE A 304 2.97 -17.99 -3.34
N ASN A 305 3.07 -17.27 -4.46
CA ASN A 305 2.07 -16.30 -4.87
C ASN A 305 0.71 -16.95 -5.14
N ALA A 306 0.66 -18.07 -5.85
CA ALA A 306 -0.60 -18.77 -6.14
C ALA A 306 -1.29 -19.25 -4.84
N THR A 307 -0.53 -19.85 -3.92
CA THR A 307 -1.04 -20.28 -2.62
C THR A 307 -1.51 -19.06 -1.81
N ALA A 308 -0.72 -18.00 -1.69
CA ALA A 308 -1.13 -16.82 -0.92
C ALA A 308 -2.40 -16.17 -1.47
N LYS A 309 -2.50 -15.97 -2.79
CA LYS A 309 -3.67 -15.38 -3.47
C LYS A 309 -4.95 -16.15 -3.19
N ALA A 310 -4.89 -17.48 -3.14
CA ALA A 310 -6.06 -18.32 -2.84
C ALA A 310 -6.67 -18.04 -1.45
N TYR A 311 -5.89 -17.46 -0.53
CA TYR A 311 -6.30 -17.22 0.85
C TYR A 311 -6.38 -15.74 1.25
N TYR A 312 -6.15 -14.78 0.33
CA TYR A 312 -6.19 -13.35 0.65
C TYR A 312 -7.48 -12.87 1.32
N ARG A 313 -8.60 -13.53 1.01
CA ARG A 313 -9.93 -13.17 1.54
C ARG A 313 -10.34 -13.98 2.76
N GLN A 314 -9.50 -14.91 3.19
CA GLN A 314 -9.74 -15.72 4.36
C GLN A 314 -9.12 -15.08 5.60
N MET A 315 -9.87 -14.97 6.69
CA MET A 315 -9.32 -14.54 7.98
C MET A 315 -8.37 -15.61 8.53
N TYR A 316 -7.31 -15.16 9.21
CA TYR A 316 -6.35 -16.07 9.85
C TYR A 316 -7.01 -16.97 10.92
N PHE A 317 -7.92 -16.43 11.73
CA PHE A 317 -8.68 -17.19 12.74
C PHE A 317 -10.10 -17.53 12.24
N PRO A 318 -10.65 -18.74 12.48
CA PRO A 318 -10.23 -19.74 13.49
C PRO A 318 -9.11 -20.73 13.07
N GLY A 319 -8.34 -20.44 12.02
CA GLY A 319 -7.26 -21.30 11.54
C GLY A 319 -7.81 -22.38 10.62
N VAL A 320 -7.51 -22.29 9.33
CA VAL A 320 -7.93 -23.30 8.35
C VAL A 320 -7.02 -23.25 7.12
N ALA A 321 -5.92 -23.98 7.22
CA ALA A 321 -5.21 -24.59 6.10
C ALA A 321 -4.13 -25.54 6.66
N ASP A 322 -3.42 -26.22 5.78
CA ASP A 322 -2.22 -26.97 6.14
C ASP A 322 -1.08 -26.02 6.60
N LYS A 323 0.01 -26.59 7.14
CA LYS A 323 1.14 -25.82 7.68
C LYS A 323 1.80 -24.88 6.67
N VAL A 324 1.87 -25.26 5.40
CA VAL A 324 2.50 -24.45 4.35
C VAL A 324 1.71 -23.15 4.20
N THR A 325 0.40 -23.30 4.03
CA THR A 325 -0.51 -22.16 3.88
C THR A 325 -0.54 -21.32 5.15
N GLU A 326 -0.60 -21.93 6.34
CA GLU A 326 -0.58 -21.24 7.63
C GLU A 326 0.65 -20.33 7.78
N SER A 327 1.84 -20.80 7.37
CA SER A 327 3.06 -19.98 7.37
C SER A 327 2.94 -18.77 6.44
N LEU A 328 2.32 -18.91 5.27
CA LEU A 328 2.17 -17.81 4.29
C LEU A 328 1.17 -16.75 4.74
N ILE A 329 0.05 -17.15 5.35
CA ILE A 329 -1.04 -16.24 5.76
C ILE A 329 -0.92 -15.75 7.21
N SER A 330 0.10 -16.18 7.93
CA SER A 330 0.33 -15.80 9.32
C SER A 330 0.39 -14.29 9.52
N THR A 331 -0.31 -13.80 10.54
CA THR A 331 -0.28 -12.37 10.93
C THR A 331 0.99 -12.00 11.70
N GLU A 332 1.97 -12.89 11.79
CA GLU A 332 3.27 -12.66 12.44
C GLU A 332 4.45 -13.11 11.57
N ALA A 333 4.41 -14.33 11.01
CA ALA A 333 5.47 -14.89 10.18
C ALA A 333 5.22 -14.75 8.67
N GLY A 334 4.00 -14.40 8.27
CA GLY A 334 3.60 -14.32 6.88
C GLY A 334 4.30 -13.18 6.14
N LEU A 335 4.31 -13.29 4.81
CA LEU A 335 5.05 -12.39 3.91
C LEU A 335 4.66 -10.91 4.09
N ALA A 336 3.38 -10.65 4.38
CA ALA A 336 2.85 -9.31 4.61
C ALA A 336 3.01 -8.80 6.06
N TRP A 337 3.54 -9.60 6.99
CA TRP A 337 3.51 -9.27 8.43
C TRP A 337 4.85 -9.42 9.15
N TYR A 338 5.80 -10.12 8.56
CA TYR A 338 7.05 -10.44 9.25
C TYR A 338 7.86 -9.19 9.58
N ARG A 339 8.27 -9.06 10.85
CA ARG A 339 9.08 -7.92 11.37
C ARG A 339 10.44 -8.33 11.91
N GLY A 340 10.83 -9.61 11.80
CA GLY A 340 12.00 -10.13 12.51
C GLY A 340 13.32 -9.49 12.10
N TYR A 341 13.43 -8.96 10.88
CA TYR A 341 14.61 -8.20 10.42
C TYR A 341 14.95 -7.00 11.32
N PHE A 342 13.96 -6.43 12.03
CA PHE A 342 14.13 -5.22 12.84
C PHE A 342 13.98 -5.47 14.35
N LYS A 343 13.70 -6.71 14.77
CA LYS A 343 13.58 -7.10 16.18
C LYS A 343 14.91 -7.56 16.80
N GLY A 344 15.95 -7.73 15.99
CA GLY A 344 17.26 -8.25 16.42
C GLY A 344 17.36 -9.78 16.42
N ASP A 345 16.33 -10.46 15.93
CA ASP A 345 16.23 -11.93 15.91
C ASP A 345 16.96 -12.56 14.71
N VAL A 346 17.34 -11.75 13.72
CA VAL A 346 17.91 -12.21 12.44
C VAL A 346 19.39 -11.86 12.36
N SER A 347 20.20 -12.82 11.92
CA SER A 347 21.62 -12.65 11.64
C SER A 347 21.89 -12.53 10.13
N ASN A 348 23.05 -11.98 9.75
CA ASN A 348 23.51 -11.98 8.36
C ASN A 348 23.50 -13.40 7.73
N ALA A 349 23.89 -14.41 8.51
CA ALA A 349 23.96 -15.79 8.04
C ALA A 349 22.56 -16.40 7.83
N SER A 350 21.58 -16.10 8.69
CA SER A 350 20.22 -16.58 8.51
C SER A 350 19.53 -15.89 7.34
N LEU A 351 19.71 -14.58 7.17
CA LEU A 351 19.20 -13.87 5.99
C LEU A 351 19.84 -14.41 4.69
N GLN A 352 21.15 -14.67 4.69
CA GLN A 352 21.82 -15.26 3.52
C GLN A 352 21.19 -16.60 3.13
N LYS A 353 20.91 -17.49 4.10
CA LYS A 353 20.23 -18.77 3.81
C LYS A 353 18.86 -18.57 3.18
N THR A 354 18.09 -17.59 3.66
CA THR A 354 16.80 -17.24 3.07
C THR A 354 16.96 -16.77 1.62
N LEU A 355 17.95 -15.92 1.34
CA LEU A 355 18.21 -15.43 -0.01
C LEU A 355 18.72 -16.53 -0.95
N ASP A 356 19.58 -17.43 -0.46
CA ASP A 356 20.12 -18.57 -1.20
C ASP A 356 19.00 -19.50 -1.69
N LYS A 357 17.94 -19.70 -0.88
CA LYS A 357 16.76 -20.50 -1.29
C LYS A 357 16.14 -20.00 -2.60
N PHE A 358 16.08 -18.68 -2.78
CA PHE A 358 15.41 -18.04 -3.91
C PHE A 358 16.38 -17.59 -4.99
N ASP A 359 17.67 -17.91 -4.87
CA ASP A 359 18.75 -17.40 -5.72
C ASP A 359 18.65 -15.86 -5.85
N ALA A 360 18.61 -15.21 -4.69
CA ALA A 360 18.43 -13.77 -4.55
C ALA A 360 19.68 -13.11 -3.95
N LEU A 361 19.89 -11.84 -4.31
CA LEU A 361 21.01 -11.03 -3.87
C LEU A 361 20.63 -10.17 -2.65
N SER A 362 19.38 -9.72 -2.59
CA SER A 362 18.85 -8.93 -1.49
C SER A 362 17.33 -9.04 -1.41
N VAL A 363 16.76 -8.52 -0.33
CA VAL A 363 15.32 -8.34 -0.16
C VAL A 363 15.01 -6.88 0.21
N THR A 364 13.95 -6.34 -0.38
CA THR A 364 13.42 -5.00 -0.12
C THR A 364 12.07 -5.13 0.58
N VAL A 365 11.91 -4.44 1.71
CA VAL A 365 10.71 -4.53 2.57
C VAL A 365 10.18 -3.16 3.01
N GLY A 366 8.86 -3.10 3.19
CA GLY A 366 8.13 -2.00 3.83
C GLY A 366 7.77 -2.34 5.28
N HIS A 367 6.53 -2.06 5.68
CA HIS A 367 5.83 -2.52 6.89
C HIS A 367 6.35 -2.02 8.25
N THR A 368 7.67 -1.89 8.39
CA THR A 368 8.34 -1.50 9.63
C THR A 368 9.08 -0.18 9.45
N LEU A 369 8.44 0.87 9.95
CA LEU A 369 8.94 2.24 9.96
C LEU A 369 10.42 2.37 10.26
N GLN A 370 11.11 3.03 9.33
CA GLN A 370 12.48 3.48 9.45
C GLN A 370 12.52 5.01 9.56
N PHE A 371 13.64 5.55 10.02
CA PHE A 371 13.87 7.00 9.98
C PHE A 371 14.14 7.51 8.57
N LYS A 372 14.64 6.63 7.70
CA LYS A 372 15.01 6.86 6.31
C LYS A 372 15.13 5.52 5.59
N VAL A 373 14.99 5.52 4.28
CA VAL A 373 15.40 4.40 3.43
C VAL A 373 16.85 4.07 3.72
N ASN A 374 17.12 2.81 4.02
CA ASN A 374 18.46 2.37 4.41
C ASN A 374 18.75 0.94 3.95
N LYS A 375 20.05 0.59 3.94
CA LYS A 375 20.51 -0.78 3.74
C LYS A 375 21.03 -1.35 5.05
N GLN A 376 20.78 -2.63 5.29
CA GLN A 376 21.26 -3.39 6.44
C GLN A 376 21.84 -4.72 5.96
N PHE A 377 22.37 -5.52 6.90
CA PHE A 377 22.87 -6.87 6.62
C PHE A 377 23.88 -6.93 5.46
N ASP A 378 24.86 -6.01 5.46
CA ASP A 378 25.87 -5.85 4.41
C ASP A 378 25.29 -5.61 3.00
N GLY A 379 24.11 -4.97 2.92
CA GLY A 379 23.44 -4.67 1.64
C GLY A 379 22.48 -5.77 1.18
N ARG A 380 22.19 -6.76 2.01
CA ARG A 380 21.23 -7.84 1.72
C ARG A 380 19.78 -7.46 2.05
N LEU A 381 19.56 -6.41 2.83
CA LEU A 381 18.24 -5.90 3.19
C LEU A 381 18.13 -4.41 2.85
N PHE A 382 17.07 -4.02 2.16
CA PHE A 382 16.68 -2.62 1.98
C PHE A 382 15.34 -2.39 2.68
N ALA A 383 15.32 -1.46 3.63
CA ALA A 383 14.12 -1.09 4.37
C ALA A 383 13.62 0.26 3.86
N ILE A 384 12.41 0.30 3.32
CA ILE A 384 11.89 1.45 2.56
C ILE A 384 10.65 2.11 3.16
N ASP A 385 10.03 1.53 4.19
CA ASP A 385 8.93 2.16 4.94
C ASP A 385 9.48 3.33 5.76
N VAL A 386 9.04 4.54 5.43
CA VAL A 386 9.36 5.77 6.15
C VAL A 386 8.08 6.50 6.53
N LYS A 387 8.20 7.48 7.43
CA LYS A 387 7.06 8.34 7.73
C LYS A 387 6.77 9.29 6.58
N HIS A 388 5.83 8.90 5.73
CA HIS A 388 5.28 9.75 4.68
C HIS A 388 4.44 10.92 5.24
N PRO A 389 4.44 12.10 4.59
CA PRO A 389 3.46 13.14 4.85
C PRO A 389 2.01 12.62 4.80
N ASP A 390 1.15 13.18 5.65
CA ASP A 390 -0.29 12.95 5.58
C ASP A 390 -0.90 14.09 4.77
N ASP A 391 -1.58 13.77 3.66
CA ASP A 391 -2.09 14.77 2.71
C ASP A 391 -2.99 15.81 3.38
N TYR A 392 -3.71 15.41 4.42
CA TYR A 392 -4.71 16.26 5.08
C TYR A 392 -4.28 16.70 6.48
N ARG A 393 -3.06 16.41 6.92
CA ARG A 393 -2.59 16.76 8.28
C ARG A 393 -1.14 17.22 8.30
N GLY A 394 -0.92 18.34 8.96
CA GLY A 394 0.43 18.72 9.39
C GLY A 394 0.93 17.83 10.52
N SER A 395 2.24 17.70 10.68
CA SER A 395 2.83 16.95 11.79
C SER A 395 4.09 17.61 12.35
N PHE A 396 4.36 17.34 13.62
CA PHE A 396 5.66 17.58 14.24
C PHE A 396 6.27 16.25 14.76
N PRO A 397 7.51 15.91 14.38
CA PRO A 397 8.31 16.55 13.33
C PRO A 397 7.63 16.49 11.96
N THR A 398 8.10 17.32 11.04
CA THR A 398 7.71 17.21 9.63
C THR A 398 8.12 15.84 9.12
N LYS A 399 7.20 15.21 8.40
CA LYS A 399 7.38 13.91 7.75
C LYS A 399 7.86 14.14 6.33
N HIS A 400 8.60 13.18 5.77
CA HIS A 400 9.19 13.31 4.45
C HIS A 400 9.14 11.97 3.73
N SER A 401 8.77 12.00 2.44
CA SER A 401 8.78 10.79 1.63
C SER A 401 10.19 10.45 1.15
N GLU A 402 10.49 9.16 1.11
CA GLU A 402 11.69 8.62 0.51
C GLU A 402 11.37 7.35 -0.28
N GLY A 403 12.25 6.98 -1.20
CA GLY A 403 12.15 5.75 -1.99
C GLY A 403 13.51 5.16 -2.31
N LEU A 404 13.53 3.94 -2.85
CA LEU A 404 14.74 3.24 -3.29
C LEU A 404 14.81 3.27 -4.82
N LEU A 405 15.93 3.73 -5.38
CA LEU A 405 16.25 3.60 -6.79
C LEU A 405 17.36 2.58 -6.98
N ILE A 406 17.13 1.59 -7.85
CA ILE A 406 18.11 0.62 -8.31
C ILE A 406 18.38 0.90 -9.79
N GLU A 407 19.62 1.23 -10.13
CA GLU A 407 20.01 1.53 -11.50
C GLU A 407 21.43 1.01 -11.76
N LYS A 408 21.59 0.12 -12.75
CA LYS A 408 22.88 -0.42 -13.17
C LYS A 408 23.68 -1.01 -11.99
N GLY A 409 23.00 -1.75 -11.12
CA GLY A 409 23.59 -2.38 -9.92
C GLY A 409 23.92 -1.44 -8.77
N ASN A 410 23.56 -0.15 -8.87
CA ASN A 410 23.76 0.83 -7.81
C ASN A 410 22.43 1.15 -7.11
N PHE A 411 22.49 1.38 -5.80
CA PHE A 411 21.34 1.62 -4.94
C PHE A 411 21.37 3.03 -4.39
N TYR A 412 20.24 3.73 -4.45
CA TYR A 412 20.12 5.09 -3.99
C TYR A 412 18.86 5.29 -3.18
N ARG A 413 18.99 6.05 -2.10
CA ARG A 413 17.90 6.70 -1.41
C ARG A 413 17.51 7.95 -2.18
N LEU A 414 16.24 8.02 -2.55
CA LEU A 414 15.61 9.17 -3.15
C LEU A 414 14.86 9.95 -2.06
N THR A 415 15.05 11.26 -1.99
CA THR A 415 14.30 12.13 -1.07
C THR A 415 13.13 12.80 -1.80
N GLU A 416 12.13 13.28 -1.05
CA GLU A 416 11.04 14.09 -1.60
C GLU A 416 11.49 15.39 -2.29
N THR A 417 12.72 15.87 -2.02
CA THR A 417 13.27 17.09 -2.62
C THR A 417 14.00 16.83 -3.94
N GLY A 418 14.05 15.56 -4.39
CA GLY A 418 14.74 15.16 -5.61
C GLY A 418 16.21 14.80 -5.40
N GLU A 419 16.72 14.76 -4.17
CA GLU A 419 18.10 14.33 -3.92
C GLU A 419 18.24 12.82 -4.11
N ARG A 420 19.34 12.43 -4.73
CA ARG A 420 19.75 11.02 -4.93
C ARG A 420 21.02 10.75 -4.13
N ILE A 421 20.90 9.88 -3.13
CA ILE A 421 21.96 9.60 -2.15
C ILE A 421 22.34 8.13 -2.24
N ALA A 422 23.60 7.82 -2.57
CA ALA A 422 24.06 6.43 -2.65
C ALA A 422 23.94 5.70 -1.30
N LEU A 423 23.49 4.45 -1.34
CA LEU A 423 23.32 3.59 -0.16
C LEU A 423 24.49 2.68 0.08
#